data_AF-A0A6N1YAZ7-F1
#
_entry.id   AF-A0A6N1YAZ7-F1
#
_cell.length_a   1.000
_cell.length_b   1.000
_cell.length_c   1.000
_cell.angle_alpha   90.00
_cell.angle_beta   90.00
_cell.angle_gamma   90.00
#
_symmetry.space_group_name_H-M   'P 1'
#
loop_
_entity.id
_entity.type
_entity.pdbx_description
1 polymer ?
#
loop_
_entity_poly.entity_id
_entity_poly.type
_entity_poly.pdbx_seq_one_letter_code
_entity_poly.pdbx_strand_id
1 'polypeptide(L)'
;MPTKFINIKVIDISSQGARISSKYKFKRKTKIIFKIKIKGGLTWETPAKIMRLYDHQEFGVTFDHKQHDLIDQIMHSEDDFSVSHLVINGKIY
;
A
#
# COMPACT_ATOMS: atom_id res chain seq x y z
N MET A 1 -5.74 9.97 -17.90
CA MET A 1 -4.50 9.16 -17.87
C MET A 1 -4.87 7.75 -17.43
N PRO A 2 -4.28 6.68 -17.99
CA PRO A 2 -4.66 5.33 -17.63
C PRO A 2 -4.21 5.01 -16.20
N THR A 3 -5.17 4.64 -15.37
CA THR A 3 -4.97 4.15 -14.01
C THR A 3 -4.41 2.73 -14.08
N LYS A 4 -3.22 2.49 -13.52
CA LYS A 4 -2.62 1.15 -13.50
C LYS A 4 -2.70 0.54 -12.10
N PHE A 5 -3.29 -0.65 -12.04
CA PHE A 5 -3.32 -1.50 -10.86
C PHE A 5 -2.08 -2.39 -10.84
N ILE A 6 -1.37 -2.38 -9.73
CA ILE A 6 -0.15 -3.16 -9.54
C ILE A 6 -0.33 -4.02 -8.30
N ASN A 7 -0.14 -5.33 -8.44
CA ASN A 7 -0.07 -6.24 -7.30
C ASN A 7 1.25 -6.00 -6.56
N ILE A 8 1.15 -5.81 -5.25
CA ILE A 8 2.29 -5.64 -4.35
C ILE A 8 2.17 -6.62 -3.18
N LYS A 9 3.32 -6.92 -2.56
CA LYS A 9 3.35 -7.61 -1.28
C LYS A 9 3.46 -6.57 -0.17
N VAL A 10 2.61 -6.65 0.84
CA VAL A 10 2.78 -5.86 2.08
C VAL A 10 3.67 -6.67 3.01
N ILE A 11 4.76 -6.05 3.47
CA ILE A 11 5.70 -6.64 4.42
C ILE A 11 5.26 -6.31 5.84
N ASP A 12 4.92 -5.04 6.06
CA ASP A 12 4.53 -4.52 7.37
C ASP A 12 3.58 -3.33 7.18
N ILE A 13 2.67 -3.10 8.13
CA ILE A 13 1.68 -2.03 8.07
C ILE A 13 1.44 -1.41 9.45
N SER A 14 1.27 -0.10 9.46
CA SER A 14 0.99 0.71 10.64
C SER A 14 -0.07 1.76 10.32
N SER A 15 -0.54 2.49 11.32
CA SER A 15 -1.59 3.51 11.12
C SER A 15 -1.11 4.68 10.28
N GLN A 16 0.20 4.83 10.08
CA GLN A 16 0.80 5.94 9.33
C GLN A 16 1.27 5.53 7.93
N GLY A 17 1.35 4.23 7.64
CA GLY A 17 1.95 3.77 6.40
C GLY A 17 2.24 2.28 6.37
N ALA A 18 2.87 1.83 5.29
CA ALA A 18 3.21 0.43 5.06
C ALA A 18 4.61 0.28 4.46
N ARG A 19 5.28 -0.84 4.77
CA ARG A 19 6.43 -1.33 4.02
C ARG A 19 5.94 -2.33 2.99
N ILE A 20 6.33 -2.13 1.73
CA ILE A 20 5.87 -2.95 0.62
C ILE A 20 7.05 -3.48 -0.19
N SER A 21 6.83 -4.62 -0.85
CA SER A 21 7.67 -5.14 -1.89
C SER A 21 6.95 -5.14 -3.23
N SER A 22 7.62 -4.67 -4.28
CA SER A 22 7.11 -4.53 -5.64
C SER A 22 8.21 -4.86 -6.64
N LYS A 23 7.83 -5.59 -7.71
CA LYS A 23 8.71 -5.81 -8.87
C LYS A 23 8.91 -4.55 -9.72
N TYR A 24 8.06 -3.54 -9.53
CA TYR A 24 8.11 -2.26 -10.22
C TYR A 24 8.89 -1.24 -9.43
N LYS A 25 9.63 -0.37 -10.13
CA LYS A 25 10.37 0.73 -9.51
C LYS A 25 9.47 1.96 -9.38
N PHE A 26 9.54 2.59 -8.20
CA PHE A 26 8.83 3.82 -7.92
C PHE A 26 9.80 4.96 -7.63
N LYS A 27 9.40 6.17 -8.01
CA LYS A 27 10.11 7.38 -7.60
C LYS A 27 9.64 7.81 -6.21
N ARG A 28 10.53 8.44 -5.46
CA ARG A 28 10.16 9.09 -4.21
C ARG A 28 9.11 10.18 -4.49
N LYS A 29 8.18 10.37 -3.56
CA LYS A 29 7.01 11.25 -3.64
C LYS A 29 5.97 10.88 -4.70
N THR A 30 6.08 9.71 -5.35
CA THR A 30 5.00 9.20 -6.22
C THR A 30 3.72 9.04 -5.40
N LYS A 31 2.65 9.71 -5.86
CA LYS A 31 1.31 9.59 -5.29
C LYS A 31 0.66 8.30 -5.80
N ILE A 32 0.08 7.54 -4.90
CA ILE A 32 -0.60 6.28 -5.16
C ILE A 32 -1.90 6.23 -4.36
N ILE A 33 -2.85 5.40 -4.77
CA ILE A 33 -3.90 4.91 -3.87
C ILE A 33 -3.46 3.54 -3.40
N PHE A 34 -3.30 3.40 -2.09
CA PHE A 34 -2.97 2.15 -1.43
C PHE A 34 -4.25 1.39 -1.16
N LYS A 35 -4.40 0.22 -1.78
CA LYS A 35 -5.63 -0.59 -1.69
C LYS A 35 -5.32 -1.95 -1.07
N ILE A 36 -5.96 -2.27 0.04
CA ILE A 36 -5.83 -3.56 0.73
C ILE A 36 -7.13 -4.32 0.57
N LYS A 37 -7.03 -5.62 0.28
CA LYS A 37 -8.15 -6.55 0.39
C LYS A 37 -7.92 -7.45 1.59
N ILE A 38 -8.80 -7.35 2.58
CA ILE A 38 -8.80 -8.18 3.79
C ILE A 38 -9.71 -9.38 3.54
N LYS A 39 -9.40 -10.54 4.17
CA LYS A 39 -10.29 -11.71 4.13
C LYS A 39 -11.65 -11.31 4.71
N GLY A 40 -12.74 -11.81 4.12
CA GLY A 40 -14.11 -11.33 4.38
C GLY A 40 -14.64 -10.33 3.34
N GLY A 41 -13.85 -9.97 2.33
CA GLY A 41 -14.31 -9.16 1.19
C GLY A 41 -14.21 -7.65 1.42
N LEU A 42 -13.86 -7.23 2.63
CA LEU A 42 -13.61 -5.83 2.94
C LEU A 42 -12.42 -5.32 2.12
N THR A 43 -12.67 -4.24 1.40
CA THR A 43 -11.66 -3.58 0.57
C THR A 43 -11.48 -2.18 1.10
N TRP A 44 -10.25 -1.86 1.51
CA TRP A 44 -9.88 -0.53 1.99
C TRP A 44 -9.00 0.18 0.98
N GLU A 45 -9.20 1.48 0.82
CA GLU A 45 -8.37 2.31 -0.04
C GLU A 45 -8.04 3.64 0.62
N THR A 46 -6.77 4.04 0.56
CA THR A 46 -6.30 5.29 1.16
C THR A 46 -5.28 5.98 0.24
N PRO A 47 -5.37 7.31 0.05
CA PRO A 47 -4.33 8.07 -0.63
C PRO A 47 -3.00 7.97 0.12
N ALA A 48 -1.91 7.76 -0.62
CA ALA A 48 -0.61 7.53 -0.06
C ALA A 48 0.53 8.03 -0.96
N LYS A 49 1.75 8.06 -0.41
CA LYS A 49 2.96 8.46 -1.13
C LYS A 49 4.13 7.55 -0.84
N ILE A 50 4.94 7.26 -1.86
CA ILE A 50 6.23 6.58 -1.68
C ILE A 50 7.22 7.53 -1.03
N MET A 51 7.68 7.25 0.18
CA MET A 51 8.55 8.16 0.95
C MET A 51 9.95 7.61 1.19
N ARG A 52 10.09 6.29 1.32
CA ARG A 52 11.38 5.61 1.51
C ARG A 52 11.61 4.60 0.39
N LEU A 53 12.86 4.53 -0.06
CA LEU A 53 13.35 3.50 -0.97
C LEU A 53 14.38 2.72 -0.13
N TYR A 54 14.11 1.45 0.17
CA TYR A 54 15.03 0.64 0.97
C TYR A 54 16.06 -0.01 0.04
N ASP A 55 15.60 -0.95 -0.79
CA ASP A 55 16.38 -1.67 -1.81
C ASP A 55 15.63 -1.69 -3.15
N HIS A 56 16.15 -2.40 -4.16
CA HIS A 56 15.61 -2.41 -5.53
C HIS A 56 14.13 -2.76 -5.66
N GLN A 57 13.53 -3.42 -4.66
CA GLN A 57 12.14 -3.87 -4.70
C GLN A 57 11.33 -3.46 -3.46
N GLU A 58 11.92 -2.79 -2.48
CA GLU A 58 11.25 -2.46 -1.23
C GLU A 58 11.06 -0.96 -1.01
N PHE A 59 9.84 -0.59 -0.62
CA PHE A 59 9.41 0.79 -0.55
C PHE A 59 8.65 1.06 0.75
N GLY A 60 8.87 2.24 1.33
CA GLY A 60 8.05 2.77 2.41
C GLY A 60 6.97 3.67 1.84
N VAL A 61 5.73 3.36 2.18
CA VAL A 61 4.52 4.10 1.83
C VAL A 61 4.05 4.86 3.07
N THR A 62 3.73 6.14 2.92
CA THR A 62 3.09 6.95 3.98
C THR A 62 1.68 7.28 3.54
N PHE A 63 0.71 7.06 4.42
CA PHE A 63 -0.69 7.42 4.19
C PHE A 63 -0.90 8.91 4.39
N ASP A 64 -1.74 9.54 3.58
CA ASP A 64 -2.01 10.97 3.70
C ASP A 64 -2.78 11.30 4.99
N HIS A 65 -3.53 10.32 5.52
CA HIS A 65 -4.22 10.40 6.81
C HIS A 65 -3.91 9.16 7.66
N LYS A 66 -3.90 9.32 8.99
CA LYS A 66 -3.75 8.18 9.90
C LYS A 66 -4.95 7.25 9.77
N GLN A 67 -4.68 5.95 9.69
CA GLN A 67 -5.64 4.88 9.47
C GLN A 67 -5.77 4.05 10.76
N HIS A 68 -6.21 4.66 11.86
CA HIS A 68 -6.33 3.97 13.16
C HIS A 68 -7.35 2.81 13.08
N ASP A 69 -8.56 3.11 12.59
CA ASP A 69 -9.63 2.12 12.45
C ASP A 69 -9.23 0.92 11.58
N LEU A 70 -8.45 1.17 10.51
CA LEU A 70 -7.93 0.12 9.64
C LEU A 70 -6.99 -0.82 10.40
N ILE A 71 -6.06 -0.26 11.17
CA ILE A 71 -5.10 -1.07 11.94
C ILE A 71 -5.81 -1.82 13.05
N ASP A 72 -6.78 -1.19 13.70
CA ASP A 72 -7.55 -1.88 14.73
C ASP A 72 -8.32 -3.05 14.10
N GLN A 73 -8.99 -2.86 12.96
CA GLN A 73 -9.64 -3.96 12.24
C GLN A 73 -8.66 -5.06 11.82
N ILE A 74 -7.49 -4.68 11.34
CA ILE A 74 -6.40 -5.59 10.98
C ILE A 74 -5.93 -6.40 12.18
N MET A 75 -5.73 -5.76 13.33
CA MET A 75 -5.21 -6.41 14.54
C MET A 75 -6.25 -7.32 15.19
N HIS A 76 -7.54 -6.99 15.04
CA HIS A 76 -8.64 -7.82 15.53
C HIS A 76 -8.98 -8.98 14.59
N SER A 77 -8.66 -8.86 13.31
CA SER A 77 -8.78 -9.94 12.34
C SER A 77 -7.49 -10.77 12.43
N GLU A 78 -7.52 -11.95 13.03
CA GLU A 78 -6.40 -12.93 12.99
C GLU A 78 -6.07 -13.42 11.54
N ASP A 79 -6.61 -12.74 10.53
CA ASP A 79 -6.57 -13.13 9.14
C ASP A 79 -5.33 -12.63 8.41
N ASP A 80 -4.66 -13.58 7.76
CA ASP A 80 -3.66 -13.30 6.75
C ASP A 80 -4.21 -12.38 5.64
N PHE A 81 -3.56 -11.22 5.48
CA PHE A 81 -3.73 -10.36 4.32
C PHE A 81 -3.44 -11.13 3.04
N SER A 82 -4.43 -11.20 2.16
CA SER A 82 -4.33 -12.05 0.97
C SER A 82 -3.84 -11.29 -0.26
N VAL A 83 -4.24 -10.03 -0.46
CA VAL A 83 -3.81 -9.26 -1.65
C VAL A 83 -3.82 -7.75 -1.39
N SER A 84 -2.71 -7.08 -1.73
CA SER A 84 -2.64 -5.61 -1.75
C SER A 84 -2.31 -5.10 -3.15
N HIS A 85 -2.95 -4.00 -3.52
CA HIS A 85 -2.78 -3.35 -4.82
C HIS A 85 -2.36 -1.90 -4.62
N LEU A 86 -1.51 -1.41 -5.52
CA LEU A 86 -1.29 0.01 -5.70
C LEU A 86 -2.02 0.47 -6.94
N VAL A 87 -2.72 1.59 -6.82
CA VAL A 87 -3.25 2.33 -7.95
C VAL A 87 -2.35 3.52 -8.19
N ILE A 88 -1.73 3.60 -9.35
CA ILE A 88 -0.77 4.67 -9.65
C ILE A 88 -1.32 5.56 -10.75
N ASN A 89 -1.42 6.84 -10.43
CA ASN A 89 -1.69 7.90 -11.41
C ASN A 89 -0.35 8.47 -11.90
N GLY A 90 0.32 7.77 -12.83
CA GLY A 90 1.60 8.20 -13.38
C GLY A 90 2.38 7.12 -14.12
N LYS A 91 3.53 7.48 -14.71
CA LYS A 91 4.46 6.53 -15.35
C LYS A 91 5.18 5.69 -14.30
N ILE A 92 5.15 4.38 -14.48
CA ILE A 92 5.98 3.40 -13.77
C ILE A 92 7.24 3.18 -14.59
N TYR A 93 8.40 3.04 -13.94
CA TYR A 93 9.70 2.91 -14.58
C TYR A 93 10.26 1.50 -14.41
#